data_AF-I1A6P3-F1
#
_entry.id   AF-I1A6P3-F1
#
_cell.length_a   1.000
_cell.length_b   1.000
_cell.length_c   1.000
_cell.angle_alpha   90.00
_cell.angle_beta   90.00
_cell.angle_gamma   90.00
#
_symmetry.space_group_name_H-M   'P 1'
#
loop_
_entity.id
_entity.type
_entity.pdbx_description
1 polymer ?
#
loop_
_entity_poly.entity_id
_entity_poly.type
_entity_poly.pdbx_seq_one_letter_code
_entity_poly.pdbx_strand_id
1 'polypeptide(L)'
;MKRIFCEYKPSLNKEFPWALKHPKVSSALAIFKTRKDALNWFLSLGYECWTQFQTSKRIWGGHILSIQNEKMVFEHEIDVEKYDGKLIYSDVAEEIFMSTKTNLVDDKASSKFVNNLRENVDFKILKDHKTYFPANDDFIPPVRKSAKDIQIEKLTQEISELDELLKDSNGKYSKEIEELKLKLQDSNADKEALLKEIESLRKKIVSESIEQSKEAEKVEVVKEVEVVKEVVREVPVYIEKEVIKEVIKEVYVESKDKKEVIVAKEEAVKYEFFDKLNTNTKLEALAIYAKQLELIASKYDKEVITSEKDFNEIKVELERVLKAEKDLSLELKNNDERHLLKLIAKSLSQSVNKLSKSIKGSSEVEYVPSKFVYYELNEKENLRLAQVLSFVSYENKHIGFVKENDYKYAIFASPSRNNSHFLVFEGLENKAISTTKTEVVVEKDVKASWAYTFWAIILYGLAYVILLALVIILAIAYFGGL
;
A
#
# COMPACT_ATOMS: atom_id res chain seq x y z
N MET A 1 26.88 12.57 6.16
CA MET A 1 25.51 13.05 5.87
C MET A 1 24.85 13.52 7.17
N LYS A 2 24.11 14.63 7.17
CA LYS A 2 23.37 15.12 8.36
C LYS A 2 22.04 14.37 8.48
N ARG A 3 21.68 13.91 9.67
CA ARG A 3 20.39 13.25 9.91
C ARG A 3 19.48 14.11 10.76
N ILE A 4 18.21 14.23 10.38
CA ILE A 4 17.24 14.95 11.20
C ILE A 4 15.85 14.31 11.11
N PHE A 5 15.07 14.47 12.18
CA PHE A 5 13.66 14.12 12.23
C PHE A 5 12.80 15.38 12.22
N CYS A 6 11.73 15.37 11.41
CA CYS A 6 10.64 16.33 11.46
C CYS A 6 9.46 15.69 12.21
N GLU A 7 9.33 15.99 13.49
CA GLU A 7 8.37 15.34 14.39
C GLU A 7 7.18 16.26 14.69
N TYR A 8 5.99 15.70 14.85
CA TYR A 8 4.81 16.44 15.28
C TYR A 8 4.68 16.43 16.81
N LYS A 9 5.12 17.52 17.45
CA LYS A 9 5.22 17.71 18.91
C LYS A 9 4.47 18.95 19.41
N PRO A 10 3.12 18.97 19.35
CA PRO A 10 2.33 20.08 19.91
C PRO A 10 2.47 20.23 21.43
N SER A 11 2.99 19.21 22.13
CA SER A 11 3.33 19.30 23.55
C SER A 11 4.57 20.15 23.84
N LEU A 12 5.49 20.30 22.88
CA LEU A 12 6.66 21.16 23.00
C LEU A 12 6.27 22.63 22.83
N ASN A 13 5.47 22.91 21.80
CA ASN A 13 4.91 24.23 21.55
C ASN A 13 3.61 24.07 20.75
N LYS A 14 2.50 24.63 21.24
CA LYS A 14 1.19 24.52 20.56
C LYS A 14 1.11 25.39 19.29
N GLU A 15 1.78 26.53 19.29
CA GLU A 15 1.80 27.48 18.16
C GLU A 15 2.72 26.99 17.04
N PHE A 16 3.82 26.32 17.40
CA PHE A 16 4.81 25.77 16.48
C PHE A 16 4.95 24.25 16.72
N PRO A 17 3.96 23.44 16.29
CA PRO A 17 3.88 22.03 16.69
C PRO A 17 4.87 21.14 15.94
N TRP A 18 5.53 21.59 14.89
CA TRP A 18 6.49 20.78 14.13
C TRP A 18 7.91 21.06 14.61
N ALA A 19 8.66 20.03 14.96
CA ALA A 19 10.01 20.16 15.50
C ALA A 19 11.02 19.44 14.63
N LEU A 20 12.08 20.16 14.21
CA LEU A 20 13.27 19.57 13.62
C LEU A 20 14.22 19.14 14.73
N LYS A 21 14.56 17.86 14.80
CA LYS A 21 15.35 17.30 15.89
C LYS A 21 16.27 16.18 15.44
N HIS A 22 17.52 16.19 15.87
CA HIS A 22 18.43 15.05 15.69
C HIS A 22 18.08 13.92 16.67
N PRO A 23 18.11 12.63 16.25
CA PRO A 23 17.67 11.51 17.09
C PRO A 23 18.42 11.38 18.42
N LYS A 24 19.73 11.68 18.40
CA LYS A 24 20.63 11.62 19.57
C LYS A 24 20.76 12.93 20.37
N VAL A 25 20.17 14.03 19.91
CA VAL A 25 20.25 15.33 20.62
C VAL A 25 18.94 15.56 21.36
N SER A 26 19.00 15.95 22.64
CA SER A 26 17.79 16.08 23.47
C SER A 26 16.89 17.25 23.05
N SER A 27 17.49 18.39 22.73
CA SER A 27 16.80 19.61 22.26
C SER A 27 16.49 19.58 20.76
N ALA A 28 15.38 20.20 20.35
CA ALA A 28 15.11 20.47 18.94
C ALA A 28 16.04 21.57 18.39
N LEU A 29 16.32 21.51 17.08
CA LEU A 29 17.04 22.53 16.32
C LEU A 29 16.19 23.79 16.14
N ALA A 30 14.96 23.59 15.65
CA ALA A 30 14.00 24.63 15.35
C ALA A 30 12.56 24.06 15.39
N ILE A 31 11.58 24.95 15.57
CA ILE A 31 10.16 24.62 15.61
C ILE A 31 9.37 25.46 14.59
N PHE A 32 8.32 24.89 14.00
CA PHE A 32 7.61 25.43 12.83
C PHE A 32 6.10 25.29 12.97
N LYS A 33 5.35 26.18 12.30
CA LYS A 33 3.89 26.11 12.20
C LYS A 33 3.43 24.91 11.38
N THR A 34 4.10 24.64 10.25
CA THR A 34 3.75 23.52 9.37
C THR A 34 4.94 22.62 9.08
N ARG A 35 4.66 21.39 8.64
CA ARG A 35 5.67 20.45 8.16
C ARG A 35 6.39 20.99 6.93
N LYS A 36 5.64 21.60 6.01
CA LYS A 36 6.16 22.21 4.79
C LYS A 36 7.22 23.26 5.10
N ASP A 37 6.97 24.13 6.08
CA ASP A 37 7.94 25.15 6.51
C ASP A 37 9.20 24.49 7.05
N ALA A 38 9.06 23.46 7.90
CA ALA A 38 10.18 22.75 8.50
C ALA A 38 11.07 22.07 7.45
N LEU A 39 10.48 21.33 6.52
CA LEU A 39 11.21 20.58 5.49
C LEU A 39 11.94 21.55 4.54
N ASN A 40 11.25 22.54 3.99
CA ASN A 40 11.86 23.47 3.05
C ASN A 40 12.92 24.37 3.70
N TRP A 41 12.69 24.82 4.94
CA TRP A 41 13.72 25.57 5.66
C TRP A 41 14.98 24.72 5.86
N PHE A 42 14.84 23.45 6.27
CA PHE A 42 15.99 22.59 6.50
C PHE A 42 16.76 22.25 5.22
N LEU A 43 16.03 21.89 4.14
CA LEU A 43 16.64 21.56 2.85
C LEU A 43 17.37 22.77 2.25
N SER A 44 16.88 23.99 2.49
CA SER A 44 17.53 25.22 2.03
C SER A 44 18.91 25.50 2.66
N LEU A 45 19.24 24.83 3.77
CA LEU A 45 20.56 24.95 4.40
C LEU A 45 21.69 24.28 3.58
N GLY A 46 21.35 23.53 2.52
CA GLY A 46 22.33 22.97 1.59
C GLY A 46 23.19 21.88 2.21
N TYR A 47 22.60 21.04 3.07
CA TYR A 47 23.27 19.86 3.61
C TYR A 47 22.90 18.61 2.83
N GLU A 48 23.90 17.78 2.52
CA GLU A 48 23.62 16.36 2.26
C GLU A 48 23.00 15.76 3.52
N CYS A 49 21.76 15.32 3.41
CA CYS A 49 20.98 14.94 4.57
C CYS A 49 20.02 13.79 4.34
N TRP A 50 19.71 13.11 5.43
CA TRP A 50 18.61 12.16 5.51
C TRP A 50 17.60 12.68 6.52
N THR A 51 16.43 13.07 6.01
CA THR A 51 15.37 13.73 6.77
C THR A 51 14.17 12.81 6.84
N GLN A 52 13.88 12.25 8.01
CA GLN A 52 12.66 11.45 8.23
C GLN A 52 11.57 12.34 8.82
N PHE A 53 10.32 12.17 8.40
CA PHE A 53 9.26 13.09 8.79
C PHE A 53 7.97 12.38 9.20
N GLN A 54 7.24 12.98 10.13
CA GLN A 54 5.96 12.48 10.63
C GLN A 54 4.77 13.11 9.91
N THR A 55 3.60 12.51 10.10
CA THR A 55 2.29 13.12 9.86
C THR A 55 1.81 13.85 11.10
N SER A 56 0.76 14.67 10.98
CA SER A 56 0.09 15.32 12.12
C SER A 56 -0.52 14.32 13.12
N LYS A 57 -0.62 13.03 12.75
CA LYS A 57 -1.03 11.94 13.63
C LYS A 57 0.13 11.30 14.40
N ARG A 58 1.35 11.85 14.31
CA ARG A 58 2.58 11.30 14.91
C ARG A 58 2.99 9.94 14.36
N ILE A 59 2.60 9.64 13.13
CA ILE A 59 3.00 8.43 12.40
C ILE A 59 4.13 8.81 11.45
N TRP A 60 5.16 7.99 11.32
CA TRP A 60 6.22 8.21 10.33
C TRP A 60 5.64 8.14 8.93
N GLY A 61 5.82 9.21 8.15
CA GLY A 61 5.22 9.39 6.84
C GLY A 61 6.16 9.12 5.67
N GLY A 62 7.47 9.20 5.90
CA GLY A 62 8.46 8.99 4.87
C GLY A 62 9.83 9.53 5.26
N HIS A 63 10.74 9.47 4.31
CA HIS A 63 12.01 10.17 4.38
C HIS A 63 12.39 10.83 3.06
N ILE A 64 13.27 11.82 3.17
CA ILE A 64 13.89 12.55 2.08
C ILE A 64 15.40 12.35 2.21
N LEU A 65 16.02 11.82 1.17
CA LEU A 65 17.46 11.74 1.01
C LEU A 65 17.90 12.85 0.06
N SER A 66 18.73 13.77 0.55
CA SER A 66 19.30 14.87 -0.22
C SER A 66 20.80 14.65 -0.40
N ILE A 67 21.24 14.60 -1.65
CA ILE A 67 22.62 14.34 -2.04
C ILE A 67 23.03 15.35 -3.10
N GLN A 68 24.28 15.78 -3.08
CA GLN A 68 24.83 16.65 -4.10
C GLN A 68 25.40 15.81 -5.25
N ASN A 69 25.01 16.12 -6.50
CA ASN A 69 25.56 15.43 -7.67
C ASN A 69 26.91 16.03 -8.11
N GLU A 70 27.54 15.41 -9.11
CA GLU A 70 28.85 15.84 -9.67
C GLU A 70 28.86 17.30 -10.15
N LYS A 71 27.69 17.87 -10.46
CA LYS A 71 27.51 19.27 -10.91
C LYS A 71 27.21 20.21 -9.75
N MET A 72 27.40 19.77 -8.50
CA MET A 72 27.12 20.53 -7.30
C MET A 72 25.63 20.90 -7.12
N VAL A 73 24.71 20.20 -7.79
CA VAL A 73 23.25 20.41 -7.66
C VAL A 73 22.66 19.36 -6.71
N PHE A 74 21.74 19.77 -5.85
CA PHE A 74 21.06 18.84 -4.95
C PHE A 74 19.98 18.03 -5.68
N GLU A 75 20.09 16.72 -5.60
CA GLU A 75 19.03 15.77 -5.96
C GLU A 75 18.32 15.33 -4.68
N HIS A 76 17.00 15.14 -4.78
CA HIS A 76 16.18 14.66 -3.67
C HIS A 76 15.51 13.35 -4.07
N GLU A 77 15.59 12.37 -3.17
CA GLU A 77 14.89 11.10 -3.29
C GLU A 77 13.91 10.98 -2.12
N ILE A 78 12.65 10.68 -2.43
CA ILE A 78 11.58 10.56 -1.45
C ILE A 78 11.13 9.11 -1.42
N ASP A 79 11.04 8.53 -0.23
CA ASP A 79 10.43 7.21 -0.02
C ASP A 79 9.41 7.31 1.12
N VAL A 80 8.16 7.11 0.72
CA VAL A 80 6.94 7.16 1.56
C VAL A 80 6.21 5.82 1.59
N GLU A 81 6.51 4.91 0.66
CA GLU A 81 5.77 3.65 0.49
C GLU A 81 6.06 2.66 1.60
N LYS A 82 7.30 2.68 2.13
CA LYS A 82 7.71 1.81 3.23
C LYS A 82 7.19 2.24 4.61
N TYR A 83 6.40 3.32 4.67
CA TYR A 83 6.03 4.00 5.91
C TYR A 83 4.53 3.94 6.21
N ASP A 84 4.19 3.76 7.49
CA ASP A 84 2.82 3.63 8.00
C ASP A 84 1.93 4.86 7.76
N GLY A 85 2.54 6.02 7.48
CA GLY A 85 1.83 7.27 7.26
C GLY A 85 1.05 7.33 5.95
N LYS A 86 1.24 6.37 5.02
CA LYS A 86 0.52 6.25 3.74
C LYS A 86 0.42 7.57 2.97
N LEU A 87 1.52 8.33 2.94
CA LEU A 87 1.58 9.58 2.20
C LEU A 87 1.76 9.31 0.72
N ILE A 88 1.20 10.18 -0.11
CA ILE A 88 1.30 10.09 -1.56
C ILE A 88 2.61 10.75 -1.99
N TYR A 89 3.42 10.05 -2.80
CA TYR A 89 4.71 10.54 -3.28
C TYR A 89 4.62 11.93 -3.94
N SER A 90 3.62 12.13 -4.82
CA SER A 90 3.40 13.40 -5.52
C SER A 90 3.15 14.56 -4.57
N ASP A 91 2.39 14.34 -3.51
CA ASP A 91 2.03 15.39 -2.55
C ASP A 91 3.24 15.82 -1.75
N VAL A 92 4.09 14.87 -1.34
CA VAL A 92 5.34 15.16 -0.63
C VAL A 92 6.35 15.82 -1.58
N ALA A 93 6.43 15.38 -2.84
CA ALA A 93 7.26 16.01 -3.85
C ALA A 93 6.86 17.48 -4.08
N GLU A 94 5.55 17.75 -4.20
CA GLU A 94 5.02 19.11 -4.31
C GLU A 94 5.26 19.93 -3.04
N GLU A 95 5.15 19.32 -1.86
CA GLU A 95 5.43 19.97 -0.57
C GLU A 95 6.85 20.55 -0.51
N ILE A 96 7.82 19.88 -1.14
CA ILE A 96 9.23 20.31 -1.18
C ILE A 96 9.66 20.92 -2.51
N PHE A 97 8.71 21.28 -3.38
CA PHE A 97 8.96 21.86 -4.71
C PHE A 97 9.84 20.98 -5.62
N MET A 98 9.75 19.65 -5.49
CA MET A 98 10.48 18.70 -6.32
C MET A 98 9.63 18.25 -7.53
N SER A 99 10.26 18.22 -8.70
CA SER A 99 9.65 17.66 -9.92
C SER A 99 9.60 16.14 -9.85
N THR A 100 8.40 15.57 -10.00
CA THR A 100 8.19 14.11 -10.05
C THR A 100 8.79 13.44 -11.29
N LYS A 101 9.17 14.22 -12.32
CA LYS A 101 9.76 13.69 -13.56
C LYS A 101 11.28 13.65 -13.54
N THR A 102 11.90 14.58 -12.84
CA THR A 102 13.36 14.79 -12.87
C THR A 102 14.02 14.60 -11.51
N ASN A 103 13.25 14.51 -10.42
CA ASN A 103 13.73 14.47 -9.03
C ASN A 103 14.65 15.66 -8.66
N LEU A 104 14.53 16.74 -9.43
CA LEU A 104 15.20 18.01 -9.18
C LEU A 104 14.22 18.96 -8.49
N VAL A 105 14.75 19.76 -7.58
CA VAL A 105 14.01 20.84 -6.93
C VAL A 105 13.87 22.02 -7.88
N ASP A 106 12.69 22.63 -7.92
CA ASP A 106 12.52 23.96 -8.47
C ASP A 106 13.14 24.97 -7.49
N ASP A 107 14.44 25.21 -7.63
CA ASP A 107 15.21 26.11 -6.77
C ASP A 107 14.60 27.51 -6.68
N LYS A 108 13.96 27.98 -7.76
CA LYS A 108 13.35 29.31 -7.80
C LYS A 108 12.09 29.34 -6.94
N ALA A 109 11.21 28.34 -7.06
CA ALA A 109 10.01 28.24 -6.24
C ALA A 109 10.35 28.00 -4.77
N SER A 110 11.27 27.08 -4.48
CA SER A 110 11.74 26.76 -3.14
C SER A 110 12.39 27.96 -2.46
N SER A 111 13.33 28.65 -3.13
CA SER A 111 13.97 29.86 -2.59
C SER A 111 12.96 30.97 -2.34
N LYS A 112 12.01 31.19 -3.25
CA LYS A 112 10.94 32.18 -3.06
C LYS A 112 10.08 31.84 -1.85
N PHE A 113 9.76 30.58 -1.63
CA PHE A 113 9.00 30.13 -0.46
C PHE A 113 9.78 30.37 0.83
N VAL A 114 11.02 29.91 0.91
CA VAL A 114 11.86 30.03 2.11
C VAL A 114 12.13 31.49 2.46
N ASN A 115 12.38 32.36 1.47
CA ASN A 115 12.57 33.80 1.69
C ASN A 115 11.34 34.52 2.25
N ASN A 116 10.15 33.94 2.13
CA ASN A 116 8.92 34.48 2.72
C ASN A 116 8.66 33.98 4.14
N LEU A 117 9.37 32.95 4.61
CA LEU A 117 9.26 32.47 5.98
C LEU A 117 9.86 33.50 6.94
N ARG A 118 9.10 33.86 7.97
CA ARG A 118 9.54 34.85 8.96
C ARG A 118 9.80 34.18 10.30
N GLU A 119 10.99 34.39 10.83
CA GLU A 119 11.32 33.95 12.18
C GLU A 119 10.42 34.65 13.21
N ASN A 120 10.07 33.94 14.28
CA ASN A 120 9.08 34.29 15.31
C ASN A 120 7.63 34.37 14.85
N VAL A 121 7.35 34.30 13.54
CA VAL A 121 6.01 34.23 13.00
C VAL A 121 5.70 32.83 12.48
N ASP A 122 6.53 32.28 11.61
CA ASP A 122 6.30 30.97 10.97
C ASP A 122 7.13 29.86 11.59
N PHE A 123 8.27 30.23 12.17
CA PHE A 123 9.19 29.31 12.85
C PHE A 123 10.02 30.01 13.92
N LYS A 124 10.65 29.23 14.81
CA LYS A 124 11.61 29.73 15.81
C LYS A 124 12.85 28.85 15.82
N ILE A 125 14.03 29.47 15.72
CA ILE A 125 15.30 28.77 15.85
C ILE A 125 15.60 28.60 17.35
N LEU A 126 15.95 27.37 17.75
CA LEU A 126 16.29 27.05 19.15
C LEU A 126 17.79 26.80 19.35
N LYS A 127 18.47 26.33 18.30
CA LYS A 127 19.91 26.05 18.28
C LYS A 127 20.50 26.46 16.94
N ASP A 128 21.79 26.81 16.96
CA ASP A 128 22.54 27.07 15.74
C ASP A 128 22.75 25.77 14.96
N HIS A 129 22.27 25.74 13.71
CA HIS A 129 22.36 24.59 12.82
C HIS A 129 23.82 24.17 12.51
N LYS A 130 24.80 25.09 12.60
CA LYS A 130 26.21 24.78 12.36
C LYS A 130 26.83 23.94 13.47
N THR A 131 26.38 24.11 14.71
CA THR A 131 26.94 23.45 15.90
C THR A 131 26.03 22.36 16.47
N TYR A 132 24.78 22.28 15.99
CA TYR A 132 23.77 21.35 16.48
C TYR A 132 24.09 19.87 16.23
N PHE A 133 24.67 19.55 15.08
CA PHE A 133 24.89 18.16 14.67
C PHE A 133 26.16 17.57 15.29
N PRO A 134 26.09 16.38 15.92
CA PRO A 134 27.27 15.70 16.44
C PRO A 134 28.32 15.47 15.35
N ALA A 135 29.61 15.61 15.69
CA ALA A 135 30.72 15.34 14.77
C ALA A 135 30.85 13.85 14.41
N ASN A 136 30.52 12.97 15.36
CA ASN A 136 30.62 11.50 15.23
C ASN A 136 29.23 10.86 15.09
N ASP A 137 28.50 11.15 14.00
CA ASP A 137 27.26 10.40 13.70
C ASP A 137 27.55 9.27 12.70
N ASP A 138 27.54 8.02 13.18
CA ASP A 138 27.80 6.79 12.40
C ASP A 138 26.64 6.41 11.45
N PHE A 139 25.94 7.38 10.89
CA PHE A 139 24.80 7.12 10.00
C PHE A 139 25.29 6.69 8.62
N ILE A 140 24.94 5.46 8.23
CA ILE A 140 25.17 4.92 6.90
C ILE A 140 23.89 5.14 6.06
N PRO A 141 23.94 5.90 4.96
CA PRO A 141 22.78 6.10 4.10
C PRO A 141 22.39 4.80 3.37
N PRO A 142 21.09 4.59 3.07
CA PRO A 142 20.65 3.46 2.27
C PRO A 142 21.23 3.51 0.83
N VAL A 143 21.49 2.34 0.23
CA VAL A 143 22.16 2.20 -1.09
C VAL A 143 21.22 2.57 -2.24
N ARG A 144 21.66 3.48 -3.14
CA ARG A 144 20.94 3.95 -4.34
C ARG A 144 21.07 2.95 -5.51
N LYS A 145 19.98 2.65 -6.24
CA LYS A 145 20.04 2.08 -7.61
C LYS A 145 20.28 3.23 -8.61
N SER A 146 21.23 3.11 -9.54
CA SER A 146 21.62 4.22 -10.42
C SER A 146 20.57 4.51 -11.51
N ALA A 147 20.56 5.73 -12.05
CA ALA A 147 19.69 6.09 -13.19
C ALA A 147 19.95 5.22 -14.44
N LYS A 148 21.18 4.69 -14.57
CA LYS A 148 21.53 3.72 -15.61
C LYS A 148 20.84 2.37 -15.37
N ASP A 149 20.68 1.95 -14.11
CA ASP A 149 19.99 0.71 -13.76
C ASP A 149 18.49 0.80 -14.05
N ILE A 150 17.88 1.96 -13.79
CA ILE A 150 16.48 2.24 -14.12
C ILE A 150 16.26 2.23 -15.65
N GLN A 151 17.21 2.76 -16.44
CA GLN A 151 17.13 2.71 -17.91
C GLN A 151 17.32 1.29 -18.45
N ILE A 152 18.22 0.50 -17.85
CA ILE A 152 18.39 -0.92 -18.19
C ILE A 152 17.10 -1.70 -17.91
N GLU A 153 16.43 -1.42 -16.80
CA GLU A 153 15.17 -2.06 -16.44
C GLU A 153 14.05 -1.74 -17.46
N LYS A 154 13.94 -0.49 -17.91
CA LYS A 154 13.00 -0.10 -18.97
C LYS A 154 13.31 -0.77 -20.32
N LEU A 155 14.58 -0.78 -20.72
CA LEU A 155 15.01 -1.45 -21.96
C LEU A 155 14.76 -2.96 -21.91
N THR A 156 14.93 -3.56 -20.73
CA THR A 156 14.67 -5.00 -20.51
C THR A 156 13.17 -5.30 -20.61
N GLN A 157 12.32 -4.40 -20.12
CA GLN A 157 10.86 -4.50 -20.28
C GLN A 157 10.45 -4.40 -21.76
N GLU A 158 10.93 -3.40 -22.51
CA GLU A 158 10.60 -3.23 -23.93
C GLU A 158 11.06 -4.42 -24.79
N ILE A 159 12.26 -4.98 -24.52
CA ILE A 159 12.74 -6.19 -25.20
C ILE A 159 11.86 -7.40 -24.88
N SER A 160 11.38 -7.51 -23.63
CA SER A 160 10.51 -8.61 -23.21
C SER A 160 9.13 -8.52 -23.86
N GLU A 161 8.58 -7.32 -24.03
CA GLU A 161 7.33 -7.08 -24.75
C GLU A 161 7.45 -7.44 -26.24
N LEU A 162 8.58 -7.09 -26.89
CA LEU A 162 8.85 -7.48 -28.27
C LEU A 162 8.97 -9.01 -28.43
N ASP A 163 9.58 -9.67 -27.46
CA ASP A 163 9.71 -11.13 -27.43
C ASP A 163 8.34 -11.82 -27.24
N GLU A 164 7.43 -11.22 -26.46
CA GLU A 164 6.04 -11.68 -26.34
C GLU A 164 5.26 -11.51 -27.66
N LEU A 165 5.41 -10.37 -28.34
CA LEU A 165 4.71 -10.10 -29.61
C LEU A 165 5.15 -11.03 -30.76
N LEU A 166 6.35 -11.62 -30.68
CA LEU A 166 6.91 -12.48 -31.73
C LEU A 166 6.73 -13.98 -31.47
N LYS A 167 6.28 -14.39 -30.28
CA LYS A 167 5.89 -15.78 -30.02
C LYS A 167 4.75 -16.25 -30.95
N ASP A 168 3.98 -15.30 -31.47
CA ASP A 168 2.90 -15.55 -32.44
C ASP A 168 3.34 -15.47 -33.92
N SER A 169 4.59 -15.09 -34.25
CA SER A 169 5.04 -14.77 -35.62
C SER A 169 6.15 -15.69 -36.19
N ASN A 170 6.12 -16.99 -35.87
CA ASN A 170 7.00 -18.02 -36.43
C ASN A 170 8.52 -17.78 -36.25
N GLY A 171 8.93 -16.95 -35.27
CA GLY A 171 10.33 -16.86 -34.85
C GLY A 171 11.29 -16.19 -35.85
N LYS A 172 10.78 -15.50 -36.87
CA LYS A 172 11.57 -14.88 -37.96
C LYS A 172 12.61 -13.86 -37.47
N TYR A 173 12.35 -13.19 -36.34
CA TYR A 173 13.21 -12.14 -35.76
C TYR A 173 13.88 -12.54 -34.43
N SER A 174 13.78 -13.81 -34.04
CA SER A 174 14.32 -14.33 -32.77
C SER A 174 15.82 -14.08 -32.61
N LYS A 175 16.60 -14.29 -33.67
CA LYS A 175 18.06 -14.09 -33.67
C LYS A 175 18.47 -12.63 -33.48
N GLU A 176 17.74 -11.70 -34.09
CA GLU A 176 18.01 -10.26 -33.98
C GLU A 176 17.70 -9.74 -32.56
N ILE A 177 16.70 -10.33 -31.89
CA ILE A 177 16.39 -10.05 -30.49
C ILE A 177 17.42 -10.65 -29.53
N GLU A 178 17.87 -11.87 -29.77
CA GLU A 178 18.94 -12.48 -28.98
C GLU A 178 20.24 -11.67 -29.10
N GLU A 179 20.59 -11.19 -30.30
CA GLU A 179 21.73 -10.30 -30.50
C GLU A 179 21.57 -8.96 -29.76
N LEU A 180 20.37 -8.38 -29.74
CA LEU A 180 20.10 -7.16 -28.95
C LEU A 180 20.17 -7.40 -27.44
N LYS A 181 19.68 -8.53 -26.94
CA LYS A 181 19.82 -8.93 -25.52
C LYS A 181 21.28 -9.07 -25.12
N LEU A 182 22.10 -9.65 -26.01
CA LEU A 182 23.52 -9.85 -25.79
C LEU A 182 24.29 -8.51 -25.81
N LYS A 183 23.95 -7.61 -26.74
CA LYS A 183 24.49 -6.24 -26.75
C LYS A 183 24.03 -5.41 -25.53
N LEU A 184 22.84 -5.65 -24.99
CA LEU A 184 22.36 -4.99 -23.77
C LEU A 184 23.14 -5.39 -22.52
N GLN A 185 23.67 -6.62 -22.50
CA GLN A 185 24.51 -7.15 -21.43
C GLN A 185 25.95 -6.64 -21.51
N ASP A 186 26.39 -6.07 -22.64
CA ASP A 186 27.69 -5.45 -22.77
C ASP A 186 27.70 -4.04 -22.14
N SER A 187 28.52 -3.89 -21.11
CA SER A 187 28.73 -2.64 -20.36
C SER A 187 29.28 -1.47 -21.20
N ASN A 188 29.88 -1.74 -22.38
CA ASN A 188 30.48 -0.73 -23.26
C ASN A 188 29.59 -0.32 -24.46
N ALA A 189 28.39 -0.88 -24.60
CA ALA A 189 27.54 -0.60 -25.75
C ALA A 189 26.92 0.81 -25.71
N ASP A 190 26.86 1.45 -26.88
CA ASP A 190 26.17 2.74 -27.05
C ASP A 190 24.65 2.54 -26.99
N LYS A 191 24.08 2.97 -25.87
CA LYS A 191 22.68 2.73 -25.51
C LYS A 191 21.70 3.53 -26.37
N GLU A 192 22.10 4.68 -26.90
CA GLU A 192 21.26 5.45 -27.84
C GLU A 192 21.21 4.79 -29.22
N ALA A 193 22.30 4.15 -29.64
CA ALA A 193 22.32 3.36 -30.86
C ALA A 193 21.42 2.12 -30.74
N LEU A 194 21.44 1.44 -29.58
CA LEU A 194 20.57 0.30 -29.30
C LEU A 194 19.08 0.67 -29.32
N LEU A 195 18.71 1.83 -28.77
CA LEU A 195 17.32 2.33 -28.83
C LEU A 195 16.83 2.50 -30.28
N LYS A 196 17.67 3.05 -31.16
CA LYS A 196 17.32 3.22 -32.58
C LYS A 196 17.21 1.87 -33.31
N GLU A 197 18.07 0.91 -32.98
CA GLU A 197 17.97 -0.46 -33.53
C GLU A 197 16.65 -1.13 -33.10
N ILE A 198 16.29 -1.05 -31.81
CA ILE A 198 15.05 -1.59 -31.24
C ILE A 198 13.80 -0.96 -31.90
N GLU A 199 13.76 0.37 -32.05
CA GLU A 199 12.65 1.05 -32.70
C GLU A 199 12.52 0.68 -34.19
N SER A 200 13.64 0.47 -34.88
CA SER A 200 13.66 0.08 -36.29
C SER A 200 13.11 -1.34 -36.49
N LEU A 201 13.44 -2.26 -35.57
CA LEU A 201 12.94 -3.63 -35.55
C LEU A 201 11.44 -3.65 -35.27
N ARG A 202 10.97 -2.86 -34.30
CA ARG A 202 9.53 -2.72 -34.01
C ARG A 202 8.76 -2.27 -35.24
N LYS A 203 9.27 -1.28 -36.00
CA LYS A 203 8.61 -0.82 -37.23
C LYS A 203 8.54 -1.90 -38.30
N LYS A 204 9.59 -2.71 -38.47
CA LYS A 204 9.61 -3.84 -39.42
C LYS A 204 8.59 -4.93 -39.05
N ILE A 205 8.52 -5.28 -37.76
CA ILE A 205 7.58 -6.30 -37.25
C ILE A 205 6.13 -5.86 -37.48
N VAL A 206 5.81 -4.60 -37.17
CA VAL A 206 4.46 -4.04 -37.36
C VAL A 206 4.10 -3.97 -38.85
N SER A 207 5.02 -3.60 -39.74
CA SER A 207 4.74 -3.58 -41.18
C SER A 207 4.46 -4.95 -41.78
N GLU A 208 5.16 -6.01 -41.33
CA GLU A 208 4.95 -7.37 -41.86
C GLU A 208 3.66 -8.02 -41.33
N SER A 209 3.22 -7.72 -40.09
CA SER A 209 1.93 -8.21 -39.56
C SER A 209 0.70 -7.71 -40.32
N ILE A 210 0.82 -6.58 -41.04
CA ILE A 210 -0.24 -6.00 -41.88
C ILE A 210 -0.33 -6.71 -43.25
N GLU A 211 0.75 -7.35 -43.71
CA GLU A 211 0.75 -8.09 -44.98
C GLU A 211 0.19 -9.51 -44.81
N GLN A 212 0.48 -10.20 -43.70
CA GLN A 212 -0.07 -11.54 -43.40
C GLN A 212 -1.59 -11.55 -43.20
N SER A 213 -2.17 -10.45 -42.72
CA SER A 213 -3.62 -10.31 -42.55
C SER A 213 -4.38 -10.16 -43.87
N LYS A 214 -3.71 -9.86 -45.00
CA LYS A 214 -4.33 -9.85 -46.34
C LYS A 214 -4.34 -11.22 -47.03
N GLU A 215 -3.55 -12.17 -46.56
CA GLU A 215 -3.40 -13.49 -47.18
C GLU A 215 -4.30 -14.56 -46.53
N ALA A 216 -4.67 -14.37 -45.25
CA ALA A 216 -5.52 -15.28 -44.49
C ALA A 216 -7.01 -15.29 -44.90
N GLU A 217 -7.52 -14.26 -45.58
CA GLU A 217 -8.93 -14.16 -46.00
C GLU A 217 -9.29 -15.09 -47.19
N LYS A 218 -8.33 -15.83 -47.76
CA LYS A 218 -8.55 -16.71 -48.92
C LYS A 218 -8.70 -18.21 -48.63
N VAL A 219 -8.49 -18.68 -47.40
CA VAL A 219 -8.30 -20.13 -47.13
C VAL A 219 -9.45 -20.79 -46.32
N GLU A 220 -10.39 -20.02 -45.76
CA GLU A 220 -11.41 -20.54 -44.83
C GLU A 220 -12.68 -21.11 -45.50
N VAL A 221 -12.54 -21.83 -46.61
CA VAL A 221 -13.61 -22.67 -47.16
C VAL A 221 -13.04 -24.08 -47.32
N VAL A 222 -13.81 -25.08 -46.88
CA VAL A 222 -13.56 -26.53 -46.96
C VAL A 222 -12.79 -27.13 -45.76
N LYS A 223 -13.52 -27.59 -44.72
CA LYS A 223 -13.75 -29.03 -44.42
C LYS A 223 -14.52 -29.22 -43.10
N GLU A 224 -15.58 -30.01 -43.19
CA GLU A 224 -16.50 -30.42 -42.11
C GLU A 224 -16.19 -31.86 -41.61
N VAL A 225 -16.45 -32.06 -40.31
CA VAL A 225 -17.01 -33.24 -39.59
C VAL A 225 -16.21 -34.55 -39.46
N GLU A 226 -15.99 -35.00 -38.21
CA GLU A 226 -16.55 -36.26 -37.66
C GLU A 226 -16.34 -36.40 -36.13
N VAL A 227 -17.33 -37.03 -35.47
CA VAL A 227 -17.54 -37.16 -34.02
C VAL A 227 -17.31 -38.61 -33.58
N VAL A 228 -16.66 -38.84 -32.44
CA VAL A 228 -16.75 -40.13 -31.72
C VAL A 228 -16.85 -39.92 -30.19
N LYS A 229 -17.81 -40.62 -29.58
CA LYS A 229 -18.08 -40.78 -28.14
C LYS A 229 -17.19 -41.86 -27.52
N GLU A 230 -16.77 -41.71 -26.27
CA GLU A 230 -16.54 -42.87 -25.38
C GLU A 230 -16.67 -42.52 -23.89
N VAL A 231 -16.94 -43.54 -23.07
CA VAL A 231 -17.59 -43.51 -21.75
C VAL A 231 -16.74 -44.29 -20.71
N VAL A 232 -16.94 -43.95 -19.41
CA VAL A 232 -16.81 -44.73 -18.15
C VAL A 232 -15.44 -44.80 -17.43
N ARG A 233 -15.34 -44.25 -16.20
CA ARG A 233 -15.33 -44.98 -14.89
C ARG A 233 -14.86 -44.12 -13.71
N GLU A 234 -15.71 -44.01 -12.69
CA GLU A 234 -15.38 -43.52 -11.34
C GLU A 234 -15.09 -44.70 -10.40
N VAL A 235 -14.12 -44.55 -9.50
CA VAL A 235 -13.92 -45.40 -8.32
C VAL A 235 -13.72 -44.48 -7.11
N PRO A 236 -14.47 -44.64 -6.00
CA PRO A 236 -14.34 -43.80 -4.81
C PRO A 236 -13.28 -44.35 -3.84
N VAL A 237 -12.52 -43.46 -3.19
CA VAL A 237 -11.65 -43.80 -2.05
C VAL A 237 -12.15 -43.05 -0.80
N TYR A 238 -12.40 -43.81 0.25
CA TYR A 238 -12.84 -43.36 1.58
C TYR A 238 -11.73 -42.61 2.33
N ILE A 239 -12.09 -41.56 3.06
CA ILE A 239 -11.22 -40.86 4.01
C ILE A 239 -11.65 -41.24 5.43
N GLU A 240 -10.76 -41.84 6.20
CA GLU A 240 -10.93 -42.08 7.63
C GLU A 240 -10.76 -40.78 8.41
N LYS A 241 -11.71 -40.52 9.32
CA LYS A 241 -11.69 -39.41 10.29
C LYS A 241 -10.83 -39.80 11.48
N GLU A 242 -9.72 -39.09 11.71
CA GLU A 242 -9.08 -39.03 13.02
C GLU A 242 -9.48 -37.76 13.77
N VAL A 243 -10.03 -37.98 14.96
CA VAL A 243 -10.47 -36.99 15.95
C VAL A 243 -9.25 -36.62 16.79
N ILE A 244 -8.87 -35.33 16.83
CA ILE A 244 -7.90 -34.84 17.83
C ILE A 244 -8.63 -33.98 18.85
N LYS A 245 -8.60 -34.50 20.08
CA LYS A 245 -9.10 -33.94 21.33
C LYS A 245 -8.35 -32.66 21.70
N GLU A 246 -9.10 -31.68 22.20
CA GLU A 246 -8.59 -30.49 22.89
C GLU A 246 -7.74 -30.90 24.11
N VAL A 247 -6.51 -30.42 24.16
CA VAL A 247 -5.66 -30.44 25.36
C VAL A 247 -5.47 -28.99 25.79
N ILE A 248 -6.24 -28.58 26.80
CA ILE A 248 -6.07 -27.31 27.49
C ILE A 248 -4.81 -27.42 28.34
N LYS A 249 -3.79 -26.62 28.02
CA LYS A 249 -2.54 -26.54 28.80
C LYS A 249 -2.64 -25.36 29.75
N GLU A 250 -3.06 -25.62 30.99
CA GLU A 250 -3.00 -24.64 32.06
C GLU A 250 -1.54 -24.42 32.49
N VAL A 251 -1.04 -23.20 32.33
CA VAL A 251 0.27 -22.78 32.85
C VAL A 251 0.01 -22.00 34.13
N TYR A 252 0.33 -22.61 35.28
CA TYR A 252 0.36 -21.92 36.56
C TYR A 252 1.71 -21.22 36.71
N VAL A 253 1.70 -19.89 36.85
CA VAL A 253 2.84 -19.13 37.39
C VAL A 253 2.35 -18.46 38.67
N GLU A 254 2.72 -19.03 39.81
CA GLU A 254 2.61 -18.35 41.10
C GLU A 254 3.64 -17.22 41.13
N SER A 255 3.17 -15.98 41.21
CA SER A 255 3.93 -14.92 41.88
C SER A 255 2.99 -13.95 42.57
N LYS A 256 3.26 -13.74 43.86
CA LYS A 256 2.62 -12.75 44.70
C LYS A 256 2.97 -11.37 44.14
N ASP A 257 2.00 -10.73 43.49
CA ASP A 257 1.64 -9.33 43.73
C ASP A 257 0.46 -8.95 42.86
N LYS A 258 -0.52 -8.29 43.49
CA LYS A 258 -1.80 -7.90 42.89
C LYS A 258 -1.58 -7.08 41.61
N LYS A 259 -1.94 -7.66 40.48
CA LYS A 259 -2.37 -6.95 39.27
C LYS A 259 -3.69 -7.54 38.82
N GLU A 260 -4.71 -6.69 38.70
CA GLU A 260 -5.95 -7.05 38.03
C GLU A 260 -5.62 -7.52 36.61
N VAL A 261 -5.87 -8.81 36.36
CA VAL A 261 -5.83 -9.40 35.03
C VAL A 261 -7.11 -8.96 34.35
N ILE A 262 -7.03 -7.93 33.50
CA ILE A 262 -8.03 -7.73 32.46
C ILE A 262 -7.81 -8.88 31.49
N VAL A 263 -8.56 -9.98 31.67
CA VAL A 263 -8.71 -11.01 30.64
C VAL A 263 -9.43 -10.32 29.48
N ALA A 264 -8.65 -9.81 28.52
CA ALA A 264 -9.19 -9.44 27.24
C ALA A 264 -9.80 -10.71 26.66
N LYS A 265 -11.14 -10.77 26.66
CA LYS A 265 -11.88 -11.82 25.97
C LYS A 265 -11.60 -11.59 24.49
N GLU A 266 -10.58 -12.25 23.94
CA GLU A 266 -10.35 -12.27 22.50
C GLU A 266 -11.62 -12.86 21.88
N GLU A 267 -12.37 -12.03 21.15
CA GLU A 267 -13.52 -12.51 20.40
C GLU A 267 -13.01 -13.54 19.40
N ALA A 268 -13.40 -14.80 19.58
CA ALA A 268 -13.00 -15.88 18.71
C ALA A 268 -13.42 -15.57 17.26
N VAL A 269 -12.45 -15.61 16.34
CA VAL A 269 -12.69 -15.42 14.90
C VAL A 269 -13.68 -16.48 14.42
N LYS A 270 -14.80 -16.05 13.85
CA LYS A 270 -15.84 -16.95 13.33
C LYS A 270 -15.69 -17.15 11.83
N TYR A 271 -15.82 -18.39 11.37
CA TYR A 271 -15.96 -18.66 9.95
C TYR A 271 -17.29 -18.15 9.45
N GLU A 272 -17.30 -17.52 8.28
CA GLU A 272 -18.54 -17.18 7.60
C GLU A 272 -18.44 -17.48 6.11
N PHE A 273 -19.47 -18.11 5.55
CA PHE A 273 -19.52 -18.40 4.13
C PHE A 273 -19.98 -17.16 3.36
N PHE A 274 -19.20 -16.76 2.34
CA PHE A 274 -19.43 -15.57 1.53
C PHE A 274 -20.89 -15.40 1.05
N ASP A 275 -21.52 -16.46 0.52
CA ASP A 275 -22.87 -16.36 -0.04
C ASP A 275 -23.96 -16.07 1.00
N LYS A 276 -23.68 -16.33 2.29
CA LYS A 276 -24.61 -16.04 3.40
C LYS A 276 -24.56 -14.58 3.86
N LEU A 277 -23.56 -13.82 3.43
CA LEU A 277 -23.40 -12.42 3.79
C LEU A 277 -24.48 -11.57 3.10
N ASN A 278 -24.79 -10.41 3.68
CA ASN A 278 -25.61 -9.42 3.00
C ASN A 278 -24.83 -8.81 1.81
N THR A 279 -25.55 -8.24 0.85
CA THR A 279 -24.97 -7.72 -0.40
C THR A 279 -23.89 -6.66 -0.20
N ASN A 280 -24.04 -5.76 0.78
CA ASN A 280 -23.03 -4.73 1.06
C ASN A 280 -21.76 -5.36 1.64
N THR A 281 -21.90 -6.26 2.61
CA THR A 281 -20.78 -6.98 3.20
C THR A 281 -20.08 -7.89 2.20
N LYS A 282 -20.79 -8.49 1.24
CA LYS A 282 -20.19 -9.21 0.10
C LYS A 282 -19.30 -8.29 -0.74
N LEU A 283 -19.79 -7.09 -1.05
CA LEU A 283 -19.06 -6.09 -1.84
C LEU A 283 -17.80 -5.61 -1.12
N GLU A 284 -17.90 -5.29 0.17
CA GLU A 284 -16.77 -4.89 1.03
C GLU A 284 -15.75 -6.02 1.18
N ALA A 285 -16.19 -7.25 1.43
CA ALA A 285 -15.30 -8.40 1.56
C ALA A 285 -14.53 -8.68 0.26
N LEU A 286 -15.18 -8.61 -0.91
CA LEU A 286 -14.51 -8.73 -2.20
C LEU A 286 -13.54 -7.58 -2.46
N ALA A 287 -13.87 -6.37 -2.02
CA ALA A 287 -12.99 -5.23 -2.17
C ALA A 287 -11.70 -5.42 -1.35
N ILE A 288 -11.80 -5.91 -0.12
CA ILE A 288 -10.65 -6.24 0.73
C ILE A 288 -9.86 -7.39 0.12
N TYR A 289 -10.55 -8.44 -0.35
CA TYR A 289 -9.89 -9.57 -0.99
C TYR A 289 -9.11 -9.14 -2.24
N ALA A 290 -9.66 -8.24 -3.06
CA ALA A 290 -8.98 -7.72 -4.24
C ALA A 290 -7.67 -7.01 -3.87
N LYS A 291 -7.66 -6.22 -2.79
CA LYS A 291 -6.43 -5.60 -2.28
C LYS A 291 -5.45 -6.59 -1.67
N GLN A 292 -5.94 -7.60 -0.96
CA GLN A 292 -5.11 -8.71 -0.49
C GLN A 292 -4.45 -9.42 -1.69
N LEU A 293 -5.20 -9.65 -2.77
CA LEU A 293 -4.70 -10.32 -3.97
C LEU A 293 -3.66 -9.47 -4.71
N GLU A 294 -3.84 -8.15 -4.80
CA GLU A 294 -2.83 -7.23 -5.35
C GLU A 294 -1.51 -7.34 -4.57
N LEU A 295 -1.57 -7.32 -3.23
CA LEU A 295 -0.40 -7.46 -2.36
C LEU A 295 0.25 -8.84 -2.43
N ILE A 296 -0.52 -9.87 -2.73
CA ILE A 296 0.01 -11.22 -2.95
C ILE A 296 0.71 -11.24 -4.30
N ALA A 297 0.04 -10.82 -5.36
CA ALA A 297 0.55 -10.81 -6.73
C ALA A 297 1.81 -9.95 -6.89
N SER A 298 1.95 -8.86 -6.13
CA SER A 298 3.15 -8.02 -6.15
C SER A 298 4.42 -8.71 -5.65
N LYS A 299 4.31 -9.80 -4.86
CA LYS A 299 5.48 -10.56 -4.38
C LYS A 299 5.96 -11.62 -5.37
N TYR A 300 5.19 -11.93 -6.42
CA TYR A 300 5.52 -12.96 -7.40
C TYR A 300 5.93 -12.34 -8.74
N ASP A 301 7.10 -11.68 -8.76
CA ASP A 301 7.69 -11.12 -9.99
C ASP A 301 8.56 -12.13 -10.76
N LYS A 302 8.91 -13.25 -10.11
CA LYS A 302 9.67 -14.35 -10.71
C LYS A 302 8.77 -15.56 -10.89
N GLU A 303 9.10 -16.36 -11.91
CA GLU A 303 8.43 -17.63 -12.14
C GLU A 303 8.69 -18.61 -10.98
N VAL A 304 7.60 -19.19 -10.47
CA VAL A 304 7.61 -20.22 -9.42
C VAL A 304 6.98 -21.48 -9.98
N ILE A 305 7.75 -22.57 -9.99
CA ILE A 305 7.30 -23.89 -10.44
C ILE A 305 6.86 -24.70 -9.21
N THR A 306 5.65 -25.24 -9.26
CA THR A 306 5.10 -26.16 -8.26
C THR A 306 4.53 -27.40 -8.95
N SER A 307 4.11 -28.39 -8.16
CA SER A 307 3.40 -29.56 -8.67
C SER A 307 2.09 -29.17 -9.36
N GLU A 308 1.68 -29.91 -10.39
CA GLU A 308 0.39 -29.69 -11.07
C GLU A 308 -0.80 -29.67 -10.10
N LYS A 309 -0.79 -30.52 -9.08
CA LYS A 309 -1.87 -30.59 -8.10
C LYS A 309 -1.93 -29.35 -7.20
N ASP A 310 -0.79 -28.82 -6.74
CA ASP A 310 -0.75 -27.57 -5.97
C ASP A 310 -1.16 -26.37 -6.82
N PHE A 311 -0.68 -26.31 -8.07
CA PHE A 311 -1.10 -25.30 -9.05
C PHE A 311 -2.62 -25.32 -9.28
N ASN A 312 -3.20 -26.51 -9.49
CA ASN A 312 -4.65 -26.66 -9.65
C ASN A 312 -5.42 -26.24 -8.40
N GLU A 313 -4.91 -26.52 -7.20
CA GLU A 313 -5.52 -26.02 -5.96
C GLU A 313 -5.51 -24.49 -5.88
N ILE A 314 -4.40 -23.83 -6.23
CA ILE A 314 -4.32 -22.36 -6.32
C ILE A 314 -5.35 -21.82 -7.31
N LYS A 315 -5.43 -22.42 -8.51
CA LYS A 315 -6.37 -22.05 -9.56
C LYS A 315 -7.82 -22.16 -9.09
N VAL A 316 -8.18 -23.25 -8.43
CA VAL A 316 -9.53 -23.47 -7.89
C VAL A 316 -9.91 -22.39 -6.86
N GLU A 317 -9.00 -21.97 -5.98
CA GLU A 317 -9.29 -20.90 -5.02
C GLU A 317 -9.54 -19.55 -5.72
N LEU A 318 -8.75 -19.22 -6.75
CA LEU A 318 -8.96 -18.00 -7.55
C LEU A 318 -10.29 -18.03 -8.32
N GLU A 319 -10.63 -19.18 -8.92
CA GLU A 319 -11.89 -19.37 -9.65
C GLU A 319 -13.12 -19.21 -8.74
N ARG A 320 -13.05 -19.65 -7.48
CA ARG A 320 -14.13 -19.45 -6.50
C ARG A 320 -14.42 -17.98 -6.25
N VAL A 321 -13.38 -17.15 -6.17
CA VAL A 321 -13.53 -15.70 -5.97
C VAL A 321 -14.07 -15.01 -7.21
N LEU A 322 -13.58 -15.36 -8.40
CA LEU A 322 -14.10 -14.82 -9.66
C LEU A 322 -15.57 -15.21 -9.86
N LYS A 323 -15.96 -16.41 -9.45
CA LYS A 323 -17.36 -16.82 -9.42
C LYS A 323 -18.18 -15.97 -8.44
N ALA A 324 -17.67 -15.76 -7.22
CA ALA A 324 -18.34 -14.93 -6.22
C ALA A 324 -18.54 -13.47 -6.67
N GLU A 325 -17.56 -12.89 -7.37
CA GLU A 325 -17.66 -11.58 -8.01
C GLU A 325 -18.76 -11.55 -9.07
N LYS A 326 -18.74 -12.55 -9.98
CA LYS A 326 -19.74 -12.66 -11.04
C LYS A 326 -21.15 -12.84 -10.49
N ASP A 327 -21.33 -13.69 -9.48
CA ASP A 327 -22.62 -13.94 -8.84
C ASP A 327 -23.13 -12.66 -8.15
N LEU A 328 -22.25 -11.91 -7.46
CA LEU A 328 -22.60 -10.61 -6.88
C LEU A 328 -22.99 -9.57 -7.95
N SER A 329 -22.35 -9.58 -9.12
CA SER A 329 -22.69 -8.68 -10.23
C SER A 329 -24.14 -8.80 -10.70
N LEU A 330 -24.73 -9.99 -10.54
CA LEU A 330 -26.13 -10.28 -10.86
C LEU A 330 -27.09 -9.84 -9.75
N GLU A 331 -26.63 -9.82 -8.49
CA GLU A 331 -27.41 -9.39 -7.33
C GLU A 331 -27.52 -7.86 -7.21
N LEU A 332 -26.48 -7.12 -7.62
CA LEU A 332 -26.40 -5.66 -7.45
C LEU A 332 -27.39 -4.91 -8.34
N LYS A 333 -28.15 -3.99 -7.73
CA LYS A 333 -29.12 -3.11 -8.42
C LYS A 333 -28.66 -1.66 -8.51
N ASN A 334 -27.86 -1.20 -7.56
CA ASN A 334 -27.38 0.18 -7.49
C ASN A 334 -26.23 0.43 -8.48
N ASN A 335 -26.24 1.57 -9.18
CA ASN A 335 -25.20 1.95 -10.12
C ASN A 335 -23.84 2.20 -9.46
N ASP A 336 -23.81 2.77 -8.25
CA ASP A 336 -22.56 3.08 -7.55
C ASP A 336 -21.88 1.79 -7.07
N GLU A 337 -22.66 0.86 -6.51
CA GLU A 337 -22.18 -0.46 -6.11
C GLU A 337 -21.69 -1.26 -7.32
N ARG A 338 -22.39 -1.19 -8.47
CA ARG A 338 -21.93 -1.80 -9.73
C ARG A 338 -20.64 -1.17 -10.24
N HIS A 339 -20.48 0.15 -10.09
CA HIS A 339 -19.25 0.83 -10.48
C HIS A 339 -18.08 0.38 -9.59
N LEU A 340 -18.28 0.30 -8.28
CA LEU A 340 -17.30 -0.24 -7.35
C LEU A 340 -16.95 -1.69 -7.68
N LEU A 341 -17.96 -2.55 -7.95
CA LEU A 341 -17.71 -3.93 -8.36
C LEU A 341 -16.89 -4.03 -9.64
N LYS A 342 -17.10 -3.14 -10.63
CA LYS A 342 -16.26 -3.10 -11.83
C LYS A 342 -14.79 -2.78 -11.52
N LEU A 343 -14.53 -1.89 -10.57
CA LEU A 343 -13.17 -1.58 -10.14
C LEU A 343 -12.52 -2.77 -9.41
N ILE A 344 -13.30 -3.44 -8.56
CA ILE A 344 -12.91 -4.68 -7.88
C ILE A 344 -12.59 -5.77 -8.92
N ALA A 345 -13.46 -6.00 -9.90
CA ALA A 345 -13.29 -6.99 -10.95
C ALA A 345 -12.03 -6.73 -11.79
N LYS A 346 -11.73 -5.46 -12.09
CA LYS A 346 -10.50 -5.06 -12.79
C LYS A 346 -9.26 -5.43 -11.97
N SER A 347 -9.24 -5.05 -10.68
CA SER A 347 -8.15 -5.35 -9.75
C SER A 347 -7.93 -6.87 -9.57
N LEU A 348 -9.02 -7.63 -9.41
CA LEU A 348 -8.99 -9.09 -9.35
C LEU A 348 -8.41 -9.68 -10.63
N SER A 349 -8.93 -9.29 -11.80
CA SER A 349 -8.48 -9.81 -13.09
C SER A 349 -6.99 -9.53 -13.33
N GLN A 350 -6.53 -8.30 -13.05
CA GLN A 350 -5.11 -7.95 -13.16
C GLN A 350 -4.23 -8.81 -12.23
N SER A 351 -4.65 -9.00 -10.98
CA SER A 351 -3.89 -9.76 -10.00
C SER A 351 -3.90 -11.27 -10.28
N VAL A 352 -5.03 -11.82 -10.72
CA VAL A 352 -5.15 -13.22 -11.18
C VAL A 352 -4.27 -13.46 -12.40
N ASN A 353 -4.30 -12.55 -13.38
CA ASN A 353 -3.47 -12.66 -14.59
C ASN A 353 -1.97 -12.58 -14.26
N LYS A 354 -1.58 -11.75 -13.29
CA LYS A 354 -0.19 -11.71 -12.83
C LYS A 354 0.21 -13.04 -12.18
N LEU A 355 -0.60 -13.56 -11.25
CA LEU A 355 -0.32 -14.83 -10.60
C LEU A 355 -0.31 -16.02 -11.55
N SER A 356 -1.19 -16.05 -12.55
CA SER A 356 -1.24 -17.14 -13.54
C SER A 356 -0.03 -17.14 -14.48
N LYS A 357 0.56 -15.98 -14.75
CA LYS A 357 1.84 -15.88 -15.47
C LYS A 357 3.03 -16.29 -14.60
N SER A 358 3.02 -15.94 -13.32
CA SER A 358 4.15 -16.17 -12.41
C SER A 358 4.18 -17.59 -11.81
N ILE A 359 3.06 -18.30 -11.71
CA ILE A 359 3.01 -19.63 -11.09
C ILE A 359 2.71 -20.68 -12.15
N LYS A 360 3.55 -21.70 -12.24
CA LYS A 360 3.39 -22.80 -13.19
C LYS A 360 3.33 -24.15 -12.50
N GLY A 361 2.40 -24.99 -12.94
CA GLY A 361 2.37 -26.41 -12.60
C GLY A 361 3.31 -27.21 -13.51
N SER A 362 4.05 -28.14 -12.92
CA SER A 362 4.84 -29.15 -13.65
C SER A 362 4.52 -30.56 -13.12
N SER A 363 4.36 -31.51 -14.03
CA SER A 363 4.21 -32.94 -13.71
C SER A 363 5.51 -33.56 -13.17
N GLU A 364 6.65 -32.89 -13.36
CA GLU A 364 7.96 -33.30 -12.85
C GLU A 364 8.18 -32.93 -11.38
N VAL A 365 7.31 -32.07 -10.80
CA VAL A 365 7.40 -31.66 -9.40
C VAL A 365 6.42 -32.48 -8.56
N GLU A 366 6.96 -33.19 -7.57
CA GLU A 366 6.15 -33.98 -6.65
C GLU A 366 5.24 -33.11 -5.76
N TYR A 367 4.03 -33.62 -5.50
CA TYR A 367 3.08 -32.96 -4.60
C TYR A 367 3.47 -33.21 -3.13
N VAL A 368 4.42 -32.43 -2.63
CA VAL A 368 4.89 -32.48 -1.24
C VAL A 368 5.00 -31.08 -0.64
N PRO A 369 4.82 -30.90 0.70
CA PRO A 369 4.82 -29.59 1.34
C PRO A 369 6.04 -28.72 1.03
N SER A 370 7.24 -29.29 0.98
CA SER A 370 8.48 -28.55 0.67
C SER A 370 8.56 -27.96 -0.74
N LYS A 371 7.63 -28.34 -1.63
CA LYS A 371 7.55 -27.90 -3.03
C LYS A 371 6.33 -27.04 -3.33
N PHE A 372 5.47 -26.78 -2.34
CA PHE A 372 4.32 -25.89 -2.52
C PHE A 372 4.74 -24.43 -2.63
N VAL A 373 3.85 -23.62 -3.20
CA VAL A 373 4.02 -22.17 -3.22
C VAL A 373 3.63 -21.58 -1.85
N TYR A 374 4.49 -20.74 -1.28
CA TYR A 374 4.28 -20.10 0.02
C TYR A 374 4.28 -18.57 -0.10
N TYR A 375 3.40 -17.95 0.66
CA TYR A 375 3.34 -16.51 0.86
C TYR A 375 3.81 -16.16 2.28
N GLU A 376 4.79 -15.28 2.36
CA GLU A 376 5.31 -14.75 3.60
C GLU A 376 4.42 -13.60 4.09
N LEU A 377 3.72 -13.80 5.21
CA LEU A 377 2.84 -12.77 5.80
C LEU A 377 3.65 -11.71 6.57
N ASN A 378 4.72 -12.14 7.25
CA ASN A 378 5.70 -11.35 8.01
C ASN A 378 7.03 -12.13 8.03
N GLU A 379 8.13 -11.53 8.51
CA GLU A 379 9.51 -12.11 8.58
C GLU A 379 9.65 -13.48 9.30
N LYS A 380 8.56 -14.11 9.75
CA LYS A 380 8.56 -15.35 10.55
C LYS A 380 7.49 -16.38 10.16
N GLU A 381 6.54 -16.04 9.29
CA GLU A 381 5.39 -16.93 8.99
C GLU A 381 5.17 -17.08 7.49
N ASN A 382 5.35 -18.31 7.00
CA ASN A 382 5.06 -18.72 5.64
C ASN A 382 3.78 -19.56 5.63
N LEU A 383 2.75 -19.09 4.92
CA LEU A 383 1.54 -19.86 4.68
C LEU A 383 1.48 -20.33 3.24
N ARG A 384 0.92 -21.51 3.01
CA ARG A 384 0.72 -22.04 1.65
C ARG A 384 -0.17 -21.06 0.88
N LEU A 385 0.20 -20.73 -0.35
CA LEU A 385 -0.51 -19.72 -1.14
C LEU A 385 -2.00 -20.08 -1.34
N ALA A 386 -2.30 -21.35 -1.63
CA ALA A 386 -3.68 -21.83 -1.74
C ALA A 386 -4.50 -21.58 -0.45
N GLN A 387 -3.88 -21.67 0.73
CA GLN A 387 -4.56 -21.33 1.99
C GLN A 387 -4.84 -19.83 2.08
N VAL A 388 -3.86 -18.98 1.76
CA VAL A 388 -4.00 -17.52 1.82
C VAL A 388 -5.08 -17.01 0.86
N LEU A 389 -5.22 -17.65 -0.31
CA LEU A 389 -6.22 -17.30 -1.32
C LEU A 389 -7.64 -17.79 -0.97
N SER A 390 -7.78 -18.68 0.01
CA SER A 390 -9.07 -19.31 0.32
C SER A 390 -10.02 -18.44 1.15
N PHE A 391 -9.55 -17.29 1.68
CA PHE A 391 -10.33 -16.46 2.59
C PHE A 391 -9.92 -14.98 2.57
N VAL A 392 -10.79 -14.15 3.15
CA VAL A 392 -10.51 -12.77 3.54
C VAL A 392 -10.91 -12.55 5.00
N SER A 393 -10.07 -11.82 5.74
CA SER A 393 -10.40 -11.39 7.10
C SER A 393 -11.17 -10.07 7.08
N TYR A 394 -12.39 -10.06 7.63
CA TYR A 394 -13.22 -8.85 7.73
C TYR A 394 -14.06 -8.85 9.00
N GLU A 395 -14.06 -7.76 9.77
CA GLU A 395 -14.85 -7.61 11.01
C GLU A 395 -14.75 -8.82 11.98
N ASN A 396 -13.53 -9.28 12.30
CA ASN A 396 -13.28 -10.47 13.12
C ASN A 396 -13.90 -11.78 12.57
N LYS A 397 -14.20 -11.82 11.27
CA LYS A 397 -14.68 -13.02 10.57
C LYS A 397 -13.64 -13.51 9.57
N HIS A 398 -13.57 -14.83 9.46
CA HIS A 398 -12.84 -15.55 8.43
C HIS A 398 -13.81 -15.87 7.31
N ILE A 399 -13.90 -14.98 6.32
CA ILE A 399 -14.86 -15.12 5.22
C ILE A 399 -14.25 -16.04 4.16
N GLY A 400 -14.82 -17.22 4.00
CA GLY A 400 -14.42 -18.18 2.97
C GLY A 400 -15.39 -18.23 1.79
N PHE A 401 -14.89 -18.63 0.63
CA PHE A 401 -15.65 -18.74 -0.63
C PHE A 401 -16.27 -20.12 -0.84
N VAL A 402 -16.29 -20.95 0.20
CA VAL A 402 -16.97 -22.26 0.25
C VAL A 402 -17.73 -22.42 1.56
N LYS A 403 -18.64 -23.39 1.64
CA LYS A 403 -19.32 -23.71 2.89
C LYS A 403 -18.30 -24.22 3.91
N GLU A 404 -18.57 -23.99 5.19
CA GLU A 404 -17.68 -24.36 6.30
C GLU A 404 -17.31 -25.85 6.28
N ASN A 405 -18.27 -26.73 5.99
CA ASN A 405 -18.04 -28.18 5.86
C ASN A 405 -17.10 -28.57 4.71
N ASP A 406 -16.98 -27.71 3.70
CA ASP A 406 -16.13 -27.91 2.52
C ASP A 406 -14.81 -27.14 2.64
N TYR A 407 -14.62 -26.36 3.72
CA TYR A 407 -13.43 -25.57 3.97
C TYR A 407 -12.32 -26.44 4.58
N LYS A 408 -11.20 -26.56 3.87
CA LYS A 408 -10.13 -27.53 4.19
C LYS A 408 -8.93 -26.94 4.95
N TYR A 409 -8.93 -25.64 5.23
CA TYR A 409 -7.78 -24.96 5.86
C TYR A 409 -8.08 -24.56 7.31
N ALA A 410 -7.02 -24.33 8.08
CA ALA A 410 -7.14 -23.88 9.46
C ALA A 410 -7.68 -22.44 9.54
N ILE A 411 -8.57 -22.19 10.50
CA ILE A 411 -9.09 -20.87 10.86
C ILE A 411 -8.20 -20.32 11.98
N PHE A 412 -7.57 -19.17 11.77
CA PHE A 412 -6.68 -18.58 12.76
C PHE A 412 -7.48 -17.84 13.84
N ALA A 413 -7.13 -18.05 15.12
CA ALA A 413 -7.82 -17.44 16.26
C ALA A 413 -7.50 -15.95 16.47
N SER A 414 -6.54 -15.39 15.75
CA SER A 414 -6.06 -14.03 15.97
C SER A 414 -7.03 -12.98 15.38
N PRO A 415 -7.48 -11.98 16.16
CA PRO A 415 -8.38 -10.94 15.66
C PRO A 415 -7.75 -10.16 14.50
N SER A 416 -8.56 -9.81 13.51
CA SER A 416 -8.14 -9.06 12.33
C SER A 416 -7.60 -7.68 12.75
N ARG A 417 -6.30 -7.41 12.54
CA ARG A 417 -5.69 -6.10 12.83
C ARG A 417 -6.15 -4.97 11.88
N ASN A 418 -6.95 -5.28 10.86
CA ASN A 418 -7.40 -4.32 9.85
C ASN A 418 -8.92 -4.06 9.95
N ASN A 419 -9.29 -3.04 10.72
CA ASN A 419 -10.64 -2.44 10.71
C ASN A 419 -10.73 -1.26 9.70
N SER A 420 -9.89 -1.25 8.66
CA SER A 420 -9.88 -0.15 7.68
C SER A 420 -10.91 -0.39 6.57
N HIS A 421 -12.04 0.32 6.63
CA HIS A 421 -13.10 0.31 5.60
C HIS A 421 -12.78 1.18 4.36
N PHE A 422 -11.53 1.60 4.16
CA PHE A 422 -11.16 2.50 3.06
C PHE A 422 -10.23 1.79 2.07
N LEU A 423 -10.73 1.58 0.85
CA LEU A 423 -10.05 0.87 -0.23
C LEU A 423 -10.02 1.78 -1.46
N VAL A 424 -8.86 1.90 -2.10
CA VAL A 424 -8.66 2.74 -3.29
C VAL A 424 -8.31 1.84 -4.47
N PHE A 425 -9.17 1.77 -5.47
CA PHE A 425 -8.91 1.05 -6.72
C PHE A 425 -8.40 2.02 -7.80
N GLU A 426 -7.43 1.58 -8.60
CA GLU A 426 -6.97 2.36 -9.74
C GLU A 426 -8.06 2.42 -10.82
N GLY A 427 -8.56 3.64 -11.08
CA GLY A 427 -9.67 3.89 -11.99
C GLY A 427 -9.43 3.37 -13.41
N LEU A 428 -10.52 3.08 -14.13
CA LEU A 428 -10.50 2.95 -15.58
C LEU A 428 -10.18 4.32 -16.18
N GLU A 429 -9.20 4.38 -17.09
CA GLU A 429 -8.86 5.63 -17.77
C GLU A 429 -10.11 6.25 -18.39
N ASN A 430 -10.57 7.35 -17.81
CA ASN A 430 -11.43 8.32 -18.45
C ASN A 430 -10.93 9.70 -18.06
N LYS A 431 -10.76 10.53 -19.09
CA LYS A 431 -10.28 11.91 -19.04
C LYS A 431 -10.80 12.67 -17.83
N ALA A 432 -9.89 13.45 -17.23
CA ALA A 432 -10.10 14.38 -16.14
C ALA A 432 -11.50 15.01 -16.14
N ILE A 433 -12.29 14.68 -15.12
CA ILE A 433 -13.40 15.50 -14.66
C ILE A 433 -13.03 15.93 -13.26
N SER A 434 -12.63 17.20 -13.15
CA SER A 434 -12.52 17.92 -11.88
C SER A 434 -13.87 17.83 -11.17
N THR A 435 -13.92 17.03 -10.10
CA THR A 435 -15.11 16.94 -9.26
C THR A 435 -14.89 17.87 -8.09
N THR A 436 -15.57 19.01 -8.14
CA THR A 436 -15.64 20.02 -7.08
C THR A 436 -16.12 19.36 -5.79
N LYS A 437 -15.30 19.40 -4.74
CA LYS A 437 -15.70 18.99 -3.38
C LYS A 437 -16.89 19.85 -2.95
N THR A 438 -18.08 19.25 -2.90
CA THR A 438 -19.18 19.78 -2.10
C THR A 438 -19.04 19.17 -0.72
N GLU A 439 -18.72 20.01 0.27
CA GLU A 439 -18.72 19.62 1.67
C GLU A 439 -20.15 19.25 2.09
N VAL A 440 -20.43 17.95 2.21
CA VAL A 440 -21.57 17.47 2.99
C VAL A 440 -21.11 17.42 4.44
N VAL A 441 -21.56 18.42 5.21
CA VAL A 441 -21.44 18.45 6.67
C VAL A 441 -22.20 17.26 7.22
N VAL A 442 -21.48 16.21 7.62
CA VAL A 442 -22.03 15.16 8.48
C VAL A 442 -21.97 15.69 9.90
N GLU A 443 -23.10 16.17 10.42
CA GLU A 443 -23.31 16.37 11.84
C GLU A 443 -23.09 15.04 12.55
N LYS A 444 -21.93 14.88 13.19
CA LYS A 444 -21.75 13.82 14.17
C LYS A 444 -22.50 14.23 15.42
N ASP A 445 -23.54 13.49 15.74
CA ASP A 445 -24.12 13.41 17.07
C ASP A 445 -23.02 13.01 18.07
N VAL A 446 -22.37 14.02 18.65
CA VAL A 446 -21.48 13.83 19.79
C VAL A 446 -22.39 13.55 20.97
N LYS A 447 -22.54 12.27 21.34
CA LYS A 447 -23.04 11.90 22.67
C LYS A 447 -22.12 12.56 23.70
N ALA A 448 -22.48 13.76 24.13
CA ALA A 448 -21.80 14.48 25.18
C ALA A 448 -21.84 13.60 26.43
N SER A 449 -20.65 13.23 26.93
CA SER A 449 -20.51 12.52 28.19
C SER A 449 -21.25 13.31 29.27
N TRP A 450 -22.21 12.66 29.95
CA TRP A 450 -23.05 13.29 30.99
C TRP A 450 -22.23 13.99 32.09
N ALA A 451 -20.98 13.55 32.27
CA ALA A 451 -20.05 14.15 33.21
C ALA A 451 -19.65 15.57 32.79
N TYR A 452 -19.50 15.81 31.48
CA TYR A 452 -19.09 17.11 30.95
C TYR A 452 -20.21 18.16 31.09
N THR A 453 -21.46 17.77 30.82
CA THR A 453 -22.63 18.64 31.02
C THR A 453 -22.88 18.89 32.50
N PHE A 454 -22.70 17.90 33.37
CA PHE A 454 -22.82 18.05 34.82
C PHE A 454 -21.79 19.03 35.40
N TRP A 455 -20.50 18.88 35.06
CA TRP A 455 -19.45 19.79 35.53
C TRP A 455 -19.58 21.21 34.95
N ALA A 456 -20.05 21.34 33.70
CA ALA A 456 -20.30 22.66 33.10
C ALA A 456 -21.40 23.42 33.86
N ILE A 457 -22.50 22.75 34.25
CA ILE A 457 -23.58 23.39 35.02
C ILE A 457 -23.10 23.87 36.39
N ILE A 458 -22.29 23.05 37.08
CA ILE A 458 -21.70 23.43 38.38
C ILE A 458 -20.77 24.64 38.24
N LEU A 459 -19.91 24.66 37.23
CA LEU A 459 -18.98 25.77 36.98
C LEU A 459 -19.72 27.06 36.63
N TYR A 460 -20.79 26.98 35.83
CA TYR A 460 -21.65 28.13 35.53
C TYR A 460 -22.36 28.65 36.77
N GLY A 461 -22.86 27.76 37.65
CA GLY A 461 -23.46 28.15 38.93
C GLY A 461 -22.47 28.89 39.83
N LEU A 462 -21.24 28.38 39.95
CA LEU A 462 -20.16 29.02 40.71
C LEU A 462 -19.80 30.41 40.16
N ALA A 463 -19.73 30.55 38.83
CA ALA A 463 -19.47 31.83 38.18
C ALA A 463 -20.54 32.88 38.51
N TYR A 464 -21.82 32.50 38.54
CA TYR A 464 -22.91 33.41 38.92
C TYR A 464 -22.86 33.82 40.39
N VAL A 465 -22.50 32.90 41.30
CA VAL A 465 -22.33 33.22 42.72
C VAL A 465 -21.20 34.22 42.93
N ILE A 466 -20.06 34.04 42.23
CA ILE A 466 -18.93 34.97 42.28
C ILE A 466 -19.33 36.34 41.73
N LEU A 467 -20.07 36.38 40.62
CA LEU A 467 -20.55 37.63 40.03
C LEU A 467 -21.52 38.36 40.97
N LEU A 468 -22.44 37.64 41.63
CA LEU A 468 -23.38 38.21 42.59
C LEU A 468 -22.66 38.76 43.83
N ALA A 469 -21.64 38.04 44.33
CA ALA A 469 -20.80 38.54 45.43
C ALA A 469 -20.04 39.82 45.03
N LEU A 470 -19.52 39.89 43.81
CA LEU A 470 -18.88 41.10 43.27
C LEU A 470 -19.85 42.28 43.19
N VAL A 471 -21.08 42.06 42.72
CA VAL A 471 -22.11 43.10 42.65
C VAL A 471 -22.48 43.59 44.05
N ILE A 472 -22.60 42.70 45.04
CA ILE A 472 -22.87 43.08 46.43
C ILE A 472 -21.71 43.90 47.01
N ILE A 473 -20.46 43.48 46.78
CA ILE A 473 -19.26 44.22 47.24
C ILE A 473 -19.22 45.61 46.58
N LEU A 474 -19.50 45.71 45.28
CA LEU A 474 -19.59 46.98 44.56
C LEU A 474 -20.72 47.86 45.08
N ALA A 475 -21.89 47.29 45.40
CA ALA A 475 -23.01 48.01 45.97
C ALA A 475 -22.71 48.52 47.39
N ILE A 476 -22.05 47.71 48.22
CA ILE A 476 -21.59 48.12 49.56
C ILE A 476 -20.52 49.21 49.44
N ALA A 477 -19.59 49.11 48.50
CA ALA A 477 -18.59 50.16 48.26
C ALA A 477 -19.22 51.47 47.73
N TYR A 478 -20.27 51.37 46.92
CA TYR A 478 -20.94 52.52 46.30
C TYR A 478 -21.92 53.23 47.26
N PHE A 479 -22.67 52.49 48.06
CA PHE A 479 -23.66 53.04 49.00
C PHE A 479 -23.17 53.14 50.45
N GLY A 480 -22.11 52.43 50.81
CA GLY A 480 -21.59 52.33 52.17
C GLY A 480 -20.54 53.38 52.55
N GLY A 481 -20.33 54.41 51.71
CA GLY A 481 -19.63 55.65 52.04
C GLY A 481 -18.39 55.49 52.93
N LEU A 482 -17.23 55.33 52.28
CA LEU A 482 -15.96 55.78 52.83
C LEU A 482 -15.48 56.99 52.02
#